data_AF-A0A497NNA2-F1
#
_entry.id   AF-A0A497NNA2-F1
#
_cell.length_a   1.000
_cell.length_b   1.000
_cell.length_c   1.000
_cell.angle_alpha   90.00
_cell.angle_beta   90.00
_cell.angle_gamma   90.00
#
_symmetry.space_group_name_H-M   'P 1'
#
loop_
_entity.id
_entity.type
_entity.pdbx_description
1 polymer ?
#
loop_
_entity_poly.entity_id
_entity_poly.type
_entity_poly.pdbx_seq_one_letter_code
_entity_poly.pdbx_strand_id
1 'polypeptide(L)'
;MYIPNVSVDVEIKSILGVKLVEKTEGGTVNFDVKARLEEKERRSQMVKVGFRLFLTTKPSLVKFEIEGIATLEGKDANINEMLEVDPETKVP
;
A
#
# COMPACT_ATOMS: atom_id res chain seq x y z
N MET A 1 18.89 -7.51 -13.12
CA MET A 1 18.42 -6.69 -11.99
C MET A 1 17.89 -5.39 -12.60
N TYR A 2 16.58 -5.24 -12.73
CA TYR A 2 15.99 -4.00 -13.26
C TYR A 2 16.15 -2.94 -12.17
N ILE A 3 16.94 -1.91 -12.45
CA ILE A 3 16.99 -0.72 -11.59
C ILE A 3 15.88 0.17 -12.14
N PRO A 4 14.74 0.33 -11.44
CA PRO A 4 13.71 1.23 -11.91
C PRO A 4 14.32 2.63 -12.00
N ASN A 5 14.24 3.24 -13.17
CA ASN A 5 14.60 4.64 -13.41
C ASN A 5 13.55 5.59 -12.79
N VAL A 6 12.91 5.16 -11.70
CA VAL A 6 11.87 5.86 -10.96
C VAL A 6 12.29 5.85 -9.50
N SER A 7 12.51 7.04 -8.94
CA SER A 7 12.69 7.25 -7.50
C SER A 7 11.32 7.20 -6.82
N VAL A 8 11.27 6.58 -5.65
CA VAL A 8 10.05 6.48 -4.84
C VAL A 8 10.35 7.01 -3.46
N ASP A 9 9.73 8.13 -3.12
CA ASP A 9 9.75 8.71 -1.77
C ASP A 9 8.42 8.40 -1.07
N VAL A 10 8.47 7.88 0.16
CA VAL A 10 7.28 7.43 0.88
C VAL A 10 7.14 8.19 2.19
N GLU A 11 6.08 8.97 2.30
CA GLU A 11 5.68 9.65 3.52
C GLU A 11 4.54 8.88 4.19
N ILE A 12 4.82 8.27 5.35
CA ILE A 12 3.79 7.64 6.17
C ILE A 12 3.14 8.72 7.04
N LYS A 13 1.83 8.90 6.88
CA LYS A 13 1.05 9.90 7.62
C LYS A 13 0.43 9.34 8.89
N SER A 14 0.03 8.08 8.86
CA SER A 14 -0.63 7.43 9.99
C SER A 14 -0.32 5.94 10.01
N ILE A 15 -0.11 5.42 11.22
CA ILE A 15 -0.05 4.00 11.52
C ILE A 15 -0.97 3.77 12.71
N LEU A 16 -1.98 2.93 12.54
CA LEU A 16 -2.95 2.62 13.56
C LEU A 16 -3.02 1.10 13.75
N GLY A 17 -2.84 0.64 14.98
CA GLY A 17 -2.93 -0.76 15.36
C GLY A 17 -3.96 -0.92 16.47
N VAL A 18 -4.94 -1.80 16.27
CA VAL A 18 -5.99 -2.07 17.26
C VAL A 18 -6.02 -3.56 17.55
N LYS A 19 -5.81 -3.91 18.82
CA LYS A 19 -6.08 -5.25 19.34
C LYS A 19 -7.57 -5.35 19.64
N LEU A 20 -8.25 -6.31 19.02
CA LEU A 20 -9.71 -6.47 19.10
C LEU A 20 -10.13 -7.51 20.15
N VAL A 21 -9.22 -8.40 20.57
CA VAL A 21 -9.51 -9.47 21.56
C VAL A 21 -8.36 -9.58 22.56
N GLU A 22 -8.67 -9.63 23.87
CA GLU A 22 -7.64 -9.70 24.93
C GLU A 22 -6.94 -11.05 25.05
N LYS A 23 -7.69 -12.15 24.95
CA LYS A 23 -7.21 -13.53 25.02
C LYS A 23 -7.50 -14.26 23.71
N THR A 24 -6.48 -14.91 23.18
CA THR A 24 -6.59 -15.79 22.02
C THR A 24 -6.43 -17.22 22.49
N GLU A 25 -7.39 -18.07 22.16
CA GLU A 25 -7.14 -19.50 22.14
C GLU A 25 -6.26 -19.77 20.91
N GLY A 26 -5.19 -20.56 21.08
CA GLY A 26 -4.24 -20.83 20.00
C GLY A 26 -4.95 -21.41 18.77
N GLY A 27 -4.49 -21.06 17.57
CA GLY A 27 -5.08 -21.52 16.33
C GLY A 27 -4.49 -20.83 15.10
N THR A 28 -4.92 -21.27 13.92
CA THR A 28 -4.53 -20.65 12.64
C THR A 28 -5.16 -19.27 12.51
N VAL A 29 -4.34 -18.27 12.21
CA VAL A 29 -4.79 -16.90 11.92
C VAL A 29 -4.51 -16.60 10.46
N ASN A 30 -5.56 -16.30 9.71
CA ASN A 30 -5.43 -15.85 8.32
C ASN A 30 -5.35 -14.33 8.28
N PHE A 31 -4.47 -13.80 7.44
CA PHE A 31 -4.35 -12.36 7.22
C PHE A 31 -5.08 -11.97 5.94
N ASP A 32 -5.90 -10.93 6.02
CA ASP A 32 -6.61 -10.32 4.90
C ASP A 32 -6.01 -8.92 4.71
N VAL A 33 -5.29 -8.77 3.59
CA VAL A 33 -4.58 -7.55 3.22
C VAL A 33 -5.36 -6.86 2.11
N LYS A 34 -5.67 -5.58 2.29
CA LYS A 34 -6.28 -4.74 1.25
C LYS A 34 -5.47 -3.48 1.09
N ALA A 35 -5.10 -3.17 -0.15
CA ALA A 35 -4.50 -1.89 -0.48
C ALA A 35 -5.47 -1.05 -1.31
N ARG A 36 -5.42 0.26 -1.14
CA ARG A 36 -6.10 1.25 -1.98
C ARG A 36 -5.10 2.31 -2.35
N LEU A 37 -4.98 2.56 -3.65
CA LEU A 37 -4.13 3.61 -4.21
C LEU A 37 -5.02 4.63 -4.91
N GLU A 38 -4.70 5.90 -4.78
CA GLU A 38 -5.42 7.01 -5.40
C GLU A 38 -4.41 8.06 -5.84
N GLU A 39 -4.38 8.37 -7.14
CA GLU A 39 -3.57 9.47 -7.65
C GLU A 39 -4.05 10.81 -7.08
N LYS A 40 -3.16 11.55 -6.44
CA LYS A 40 -3.44 12.84 -5.80
C LYS A 40 -2.95 14.01 -6.65
N GLU A 41 -1.83 13.82 -7.34
CA GLU A 41 -1.20 14.85 -8.17
C GLU A 41 -0.40 14.20 -9.29
N ARG A 42 -0.44 14.78 -10.49
CA ARG A 42 0.42 14.39 -11.61
C ARG A 42 0.98 15.63 -12.30
N ARG A 43 2.30 15.64 -12.48
CA ARG A 43 3.07 16.62 -13.24
C ARG A 43 4.01 15.86 -14.18
N SER A 44 4.67 16.58 -15.09
CA SER A 44 5.71 15.97 -15.93
C SER A 44 6.76 15.30 -15.05
N GLN A 45 6.98 14.00 -15.28
CA GLN A 45 7.97 13.17 -14.58
C GLN A 45 7.74 12.99 -13.07
N MET A 46 6.56 13.34 -12.54
CA MET A 46 6.23 13.19 -11.12
C MET A 46 4.76 12.82 -10.91
N VAL A 47 4.51 11.79 -10.10
CA VAL A 47 3.16 11.41 -9.66
C VAL A 47 3.15 11.25 -8.15
N LYS A 48 2.14 11.80 -7.48
CA LYS A 48 1.87 11.51 -6.07
C LYS A 48 0.66 10.61 -5.95
N VAL A 49 0.84 9.50 -5.25
CA VAL A 49 -0.19 8.51 -4.99
C VAL A 49 -0.45 8.45 -3.50
N GLY A 50 -1.67 8.77 -3.09
CA GLY A 50 -2.13 8.47 -1.74
C GLY A 50 -2.41 6.98 -1.63
N PHE A 51 -1.88 6.33 -0.60
CA PHE A 51 -2.11 4.91 -0.37
C PHE A 51 -2.71 4.66 1.02
N ARG A 52 -3.54 3.62 1.10
CA ARG A 52 -4.01 3.04 2.35
C ARG A 52 -3.85 1.53 2.33
N LEU A 53 -3.23 0.99 3.36
CA LEU A 53 -3.09 -0.44 3.58
C LEU A 53 -3.92 -0.84 4.81
N PHE A 54 -4.80 -1.82 4.62
CA PHE A 54 -5.62 -2.40 5.67
C PHE A 54 -5.20 -3.85 5.86
N LEU A 55 -4.75 -4.19 7.06
CA LEU A 55 -4.45 -5.56 7.45
C LEU A 55 -5.45 -5.99 8.51
N THR A 56 -6.20 -7.03 8.23
CA THR A 56 -7.14 -7.63 9.20
C THR A 56 -6.85 -9.11 9.33
N THR A 57 -7.37 -9.71 10.40
CA THR A 57 -7.17 -11.13 10.69
C THR A 57 -8.50 -11.88 10.70
N LYS A 58 -8.47 -13.18 10.40
CA LYS A 58 -9.59 -14.12 10.56
C LYS A 58 -9.11 -15.30 11.43
N PRO A 59 -9.65 -15.50 12.65
CA PRO A 59 -10.66 -14.66 13.32
C PRO A 59 -10.17 -13.22 13.56
N SER A 60 -11.09 -12.28 13.82
CA SER A 60 -10.78 -10.85 13.93
C SER A 60 -10.08 -10.52 15.25
N LEU A 61 -8.75 -10.62 15.28
CA LEU A 61 -7.92 -10.43 16.47
C LEU A 61 -7.26 -9.06 16.52
N VAL A 62 -6.80 -8.60 15.38
CA VAL A 62 -6.07 -7.35 15.20
C VAL A 62 -6.46 -6.70 13.88
N LYS A 63 -6.45 -5.37 13.88
CA LYS A 63 -6.55 -4.53 12.68
C LYS A 63 -5.36 -3.58 12.65
N PHE A 64 -4.73 -3.47 11.49
CA PHE A 64 -3.80 -2.39 11.18
C PHE A 64 -4.31 -1.57 10.01
N GLU A 65 -4.08 -0.27 10.09
CA GLU A 65 -4.37 0.69 9.04
C GLU A 65 -3.16 1.61 8.89
N ILE A 66 -2.59 1.66 7.69
CA ILE A 66 -1.48 2.51 7.35
C ILE A 66 -1.93 3.43 6.23
N GLU A 67 -1.69 4.73 6.37
CA GLU A 67 -2.00 5.73 5.35
C GLU A 67 -0.75 6.57 5.07
N GLY A 68 -0.52 6.88 3.81
CA GLY A 68 0.61 7.69 3.40
C GLY A 68 0.47 8.22 1.98
N ILE A 69 1.53 8.89 1.52
CA ILE A 69 1.70 9.34 0.15
C ILE A 69 3.03 8.80 -0.37
N ALA A 70 3.00 8.20 -1.55
CA ALA A 70 4.19 7.87 -2.32
C ALA A 70 4.36 8.92 -3.43
N THR A 71 5.53 9.52 -3.53
CA THR A 71 5.94 10.39 -4.63
C THR A 71 6.86 9.60 -5.56
N LEU A 72 6.42 9.42 -6.79
CA LEU A 72 7.17 8.74 -7.86
C LEU A 72 7.77 9.79 -8.78
N GLU A 73 9.07 9.75 -9.01
CA GLU A 73 9.79 10.67 -9.89
C GLU A 73 10.65 9.92 -10.91
N GLY A 74 10.51 10.22 -12.20
CA GLY A 74 11.20 9.52 -13.28
C GLY A 74 10.54 9.75 -14.63
N LYS A 75 10.99 9.04 -15.67
CA LYS A 75 10.36 9.16 -17.01
C LYS A 75 8.91 8.68 -16.95
N ASP A 76 8.00 9.43 -17.56
CA ASP A 76 6.55 9.13 -17.55
C ASP A 76 6.22 7.70 -17.98
N ALA A 77 6.90 7.17 -19.00
CA ALA A 77 6.70 5.79 -19.46
C ALA A 77 7.00 4.76 -18.35
N ASN A 78 8.06 4.99 -17.56
CA ASN A 78 8.46 4.08 -16.49
C ASN A 78 7.53 4.22 -15.28
N ILE A 79 7.05 5.43 -14.99
CA ILE A 79 6.05 5.64 -13.94
C ILE A 79 4.74 4.95 -14.31
N ASN A 80 4.33 5.02 -15.57
CA ASN A 80 3.10 4.38 -16.04
C ASN A 80 3.19 2.86 -16.00
N GLU A 81 4.34 2.28 -16.39
CA GLU A 81 4.62 0.84 -16.24
C GLU A 81 4.53 0.42 -14.76
N MET A 82 5.10 1.22 -13.84
CA MET A 82 5.06 0.93 -12.41
C MET A 82 3.66 1.08 -11.78
N LEU A 83 2.77 1.87 -12.38
CA LEU A 83 1.40 2.08 -11.91
C LEU A 83 0.37 1.19 -12.64
N GLU A 84 0.83 0.28 -13.50
CA GLU A 84 -0.03 -0.64 -14.21
C GLU A 84 -0.59 -1.70 -13.25
N VAL A 85 -1.91 -1.88 -13.26
CA VAL A 85 -2.57 -2.77 -12.30
C VAL A 85 -2.30 -4.22 -12.68
N ASP A 86 -1.69 -4.97 -11.76
CA ASP A 86 -1.48 -6.40 -11.95
C ASP A 86 -2.85 -7.14 -11.97
N PRO A 87 -3.09 -8.01 -12.97
CA PRO A 87 -4.39 -8.66 -13.14
C PRO A 87 -4.70 -9.70 -12.06
N GLU A 88 -3.70 -10.25 -11.37
CA GLU A 88 -3.85 -11.25 -10.31
C GLU A 88 -4.08 -10.57 -8.95
N THR A 89 -3.24 -9.60 -8.60
CA THR A 89 -3.25 -8.94 -7.29
C THR A 89 -4.15 -7.71 -7.22
N LYS A 90 -4.58 -7.17 -8.38
CA LYS A 90 -5.42 -5.97 -8.53
C LYS A 90 -4.81 -4.70 -7.95
N VAL A 91 -3.50 -4.70 -7.72
CA VAL A 91 -2.72 -3.55 -7.27
C VAL A 91 -1.49 -3.41 -8.19
N PRO A 92 -0.97 -2.20 -8.41
CA PRO A 92 0.33 -2.03 -9.07
C PRO A 92 1.49 -2.59 -8.24
#